data_AF-A0A484BSY6-F1
#
_entry.id   AF-A0A484BSY6-F1
#
_cell.length_a   1.000
_cell.length_b   1.000
_cell.length_c   1.000
_cell.angle_alpha   90.00
_cell.angle_beta   90.00
_cell.angle_gamma   90.00
#
_symmetry.space_group_name_H-M   'P 1'
#
loop_
_entity.id
_entity.type
_entity.pdbx_description
1 polymer ?
#
loop_
_entity_poly.entity_id
_entity_poly.type
_entity_poly.pdbx_seq_one_letter_code
_entity_poly.pdbx_strand_id
1 'polypeptide(L)' 'MLGRSSVIARNFSQSMVRYGGHGGIPGENLPFSLQNKYRITALFTVGCVLGFGAPFLIVRHQLLKK' A
#
# COMPACT_ATOMS: atom_id res chain seq x y z
N MET A 1 -14.03 -27.47 -25.46
CA MET A 1 -12.96 -27.55 -24.44
C MET A 1 -11.72 -26.86 -25.04
N LEU A 2 -11.27 -25.75 -24.47
CA LEU A 2 -10.08 -25.04 -24.97
C LEU A 2 -8.84 -25.94 -24.81
N GLY A 3 -8.11 -26.17 -25.90
CA GLY A 3 -6.92 -27.01 -25.90
C GLY A 3 -5.83 -26.43 -24.99
N ARG A 4 -5.05 -27.27 -24.30
CA ARG A 4 -4.02 -26.84 -23.32
C ARG A 4 -3.07 -25.76 -23.85
N SER A 5 -2.77 -25.79 -25.15
CA SER A 5 -1.98 -24.77 -25.87
C SER A 5 -2.63 -23.38 -25.88
N SER A 6 -3.95 -23.31 -26.07
CA SER A 6 -4.69 -22.03 -26.04
C SER A 6 -4.72 -21.39 -24.64
N VAL A 7 -4.72 -22.21 -23.58
CA VAL A 7 -4.63 -21.75 -22.19
C VAL A 7 -3.24 -21.17 -21.91
N ILE A 8 -2.17 -21.81 -22.38
CA ILE A 8 -0.79 -21.32 -22.22
C ILE A 8 -0.61 -19.97 -22.94
N ALA A 9 -1.05 -19.86 -24.20
CA ALA A 9 -0.96 -18.62 -24.96
C ALA A 9 -1.69 -17.45 -24.27
N ARG A 10 -2.88 -17.73 -23.71
CA ARG A 10 -3.65 -16.75 -22.94
C ARG A 10 -2.92 -16.32 -21.67
N ASN A 11 -2.38 -17.26 -20.90
CA ASN A 11 -1.67 -16.96 -19.65
C ASN A 11 -0.41 -16.13 -19.90
N PHE A 12 0.32 -16.41 -20.99
CA PHE A 12 1.48 -15.63 -21.40
C PHE A 12 1.10 -14.20 -21.77
N SER A 13 0.09 -14.02 -22.63
CA SER A 13 -0.44 -12.71 -23.01
C SER A 13 -0.91 -11.90 -21.78
N GLN A 14 -1.64 -12.53 -20.86
CA GLN A 14 -2.06 -11.89 -19.60
C GLN A 14 -0.88 -11.50 -18.72
N SER A 15 0.17 -12.32 -18.66
CA SER A 15 1.36 -12.02 -17.87
C SER A 15 2.12 -10.82 -18.44
N MET A 16 2.26 -10.74 -19.77
CA MET A 16 2.89 -9.59 -20.43
C MET A 16 2.14 -8.28 -20.18
N VAL A 17 0.81 -8.30 -20.27
CA VAL A 17 -0.01 -7.10 -19.97
C VAL A 17 0.11 -6.71 -18.49
N ARG A 18 0.16 -7.69 -17.59
CA ARG A 18 0.25 -7.44 -16.14
C ARG A 18 1.61 -6.89 -15.73
N TYR A 19 2.71 -7.41 -16.28
CA TYR A 19 4.08 -7.05 -15.87
C TYR A 19 4.80 -6.13 -16.86
N GLY A 20 4.15 -5.70 -17.95
CA GLY A 20 4.75 -4.87 -18.99
C GLY A 20 4.91 -3.39 -18.63
N GLY A 21 4.41 -2.95 -17.47
CA GLY A 21 4.52 -1.57 -16.99
C GLY A 21 4.51 -1.50 -15.46
N HIS A 22 4.60 -0.28 -14.92
CA HIS A 22 4.54 -0.05 -13.47
C HIS A 22 3.18 -0.47 -12.89
N GLY A 23 3.20 -1.14 -11.74
CA GLY A 23 2.00 -1.57 -11.02
C GLY A 23 1.62 -3.03 -11.25
N GLY A 24 2.41 -3.77 -12.02
CA GLY A 24 2.27 -5.23 -12.18
C GLY A 24 2.69 -6.03 -10.95
N ILE A 25 3.55 -5.43 -10.12
CA ILE A 25 4.11 -6.05 -8.92
C ILE A 25 3.35 -5.53 -7.70
N PRO A 26 2.81 -6.43 -6.84
CA PRO A 26 2.16 -6.02 -5.60
C PRO A 26 3.06 -5.07 -4.77
N GLY A 27 2.58 -3.86 -4.50
CA GLY A 27 3.28 -2.85 -3.73
C GLY A 27 4.08 -1.82 -4.54
N GLU A 28 4.29 -2.03 -5.84
CA GLU A 28 4.95 -1.04 -6.72
C GLU A 28 4.05 0.17 -6.99
N ASN A 29 2.73 -0.02 -6.91
CA ASN A 29 1.73 1.04 -7.09
C ASN A 29 1.49 1.90 -5.84
N LEU A 30 2.23 1.66 -4.76
CA LEU A 30 2.09 2.41 -3.51
C LEU A 30 3.08 3.56 -3.48
N PRO A 31 2.72 4.72 -2.89
CA PRO A 31 3.63 5.85 -2.73
C PRO A 31 4.70 5.61 -1.65
N PHE A 32 4.86 4.38 -1.16
CA PHE A 32 5.84 3.99 -0.16
C PHE A 32 6.36 2.57 -0.42
N SER A 33 7.63 2.34 -0.10
CA SER A 33 8.29 1.05 -0.32
C SER A 33 7.86 0.01 0.71
N LEU A 34 7.60 -1.22 0.25
CA LEU A 34 7.32 -2.38 1.09
C LEU A 34 8.57 -3.22 1.43
N GLN A 35 9.77 -2.81 1.00
CA GLN A 35 10.98 -3.63 1.12
C GLN A 35 11.40 -3.91 2.57
N ASN A 36 11.17 -2.94 3.48
CA ASN A 36 11.53 -3.06 4.89
C ASN A 36 10.28 -3.05 5.77
N LYS A 37 9.97 -4.22 6.35
CA LYS A 37 8.84 -4.40 7.26
C LYS A 37 8.85 -3.43 8.44
N TYR A 38 10.01 -3.14 9.04
CA TYR A 38 10.13 -2.24 10.18
C TYR A 38 9.81 -0.80 9.79
N ARG A 39 10.19 -0.37 8.58
CA ARG A 39 9.88 0.97 8.07
C ARG A 39 8.37 1.15 7.87
N ILE A 40 7.68 0.17 7.31
CA ILE A 40 6.22 0.23 7.10
C ILE A 40 5.51 0.29 8.46
N THR A 41 5.89 -0.57 9.40
CA THR A 41 5.31 -0.57 10.74
C THR A 41 5.51 0.79 11.41
N ALA A 42 6.72 1.36 11.34
CA ALA A 42 7.00 2.68 11.90
C ALA A 42 6.12 3.77 11.26
N LEU A 43 6.03 3.81 9.92
CA LEU A 43 5.19 4.78 9.20
C LEU A 43 3.71 4.64 9.56
N PHE A 44 3.21 3.40 9.61
CA PHE A 44 1.83 3.10 10.00
C PHE A 44 1.55 3.55 11.44
N THR A 45 2.41 3.17 12.40
CA THR A 45 2.26 3.55 13.80
C THR A 45 2.29 5.07 13.97
N VAL A 46 3.24 5.77 13.34
CA VAL A 46 3.32 7.24 13.41
C VAL A 46 2.06 7.87 12.82
N GLY A 47 1.62 7.45 11.64
CA GLY A 47 0.41 7.97 11.01
C GLY A 47 -0.84 7.76 11.88
N CYS A 48 -1.01 6.55 12.44
CA CYS A 48 -2.13 6.23 13.32
C CYS A 48 -2.07 7.01 14.65
N VAL A 49 -0.91 7.05 15.31
CA VAL A 49 -0.75 7.77 16.60
C VAL A 49 -0.96 9.26 16.41
N LEU A 50 -0.46 9.85 15.33
CA LEU A 50 -0.69 11.26 15.04
C LEU A 50 -2.15 11.54 14.70
N GLY A 51 -2.77 10.75 13.82
CA GLY A 51 -4.17 10.93 13.43
C GLY A 51 -5.13 10.75 14.59
N PHE A 52 -4.94 9.69 15.38
CA PHE A 52 -5.78 9.41 16.55
C PHE A 52 -5.46 10.31 17.75
N GLY A 53 -4.18 10.63 17.98
CA GLY A 53 -3.73 11.42 19.12
C GLY A 53 -3.93 12.92 18.99
N ALA A 54 -3.94 13.46 17.76
CA ALA A 54 -4.06 14.90 17.52
C ALA A 54 -5.31 15.54 18.17
N PRO A 55 -6.53 14.97 18.07
CA PRO A 55 -7.71 15.51 18.75
C PRO A 55 -7.54 15.67 20.26
N PHE A 56 -6.91 14.69 20.94
CA PHE A 56 -6.69 14.75 22.38
C PHE A 56 -5.70 15.85 22.77
N LEU A 57 -4.63 16.02 21.99
CA LEU A 57 -3.67 17.10 22.20
C LEU A 57 -4.31 18.48 21.95
N ILE A 58 -5.16 18.59 20.93
CA ILE A 58 -5.91 19.82 20.63
C ILE A 58 -6.87 20.14 21.78
N VAL A 59 -7.66 19.17 22.25
CA VAL A 59 -8.57 19.35 23.39
C VAL A 59 -7.80 19.77 24.63
N ARG A 60 -6.70 19.07 24.96
CA ARG A 60 -5.83 19.46 26.07
C ARG A 60 -5.33 20.89 25.92
N HIS A 61 -4.90 21.28 24.71
CA HIS A 61 -4.46 22.65 24.45
C HIS A 61 -5.58 23.67 24.69
N GLN A 62 -6.81 23.42 24.21
CA GLN A 62 -7.95 24.31 24.42
C GLN A 62 -8.34 24.44 25.90
N LEU A 63 -8.34 23.33 26.65
CA LEU A 63 -8.67 23.34 28.08
C LEU A 63 -7.66 24.12 28.94
N LEU A 64 -6.42 24.29 28.45
CA LEU A 64 -5.37 25.02 29.15
C LEU A 64 -5.27 26.50 28.75
N LYS A 65 -6.11 26.94 27.80
CA LYS A 65 -6.22 28.37 27.45
C LYS A 65 -7.02 29.07 28.54
N LYS A 66 -6.49 30.20 29.04
CA LYS A 66 -7.22 31.13 29.90
C LYS A 66 -8.09 32.06 29.06
#